data_AF-A0A848AYN9-F1
#
_entry.id   AF-A0A848AYN9-F1
#
_cell.length_a   1.000
_cell.length_b   1.000
_cell.length_c   1.000
_cell.angle_alpha   90.00
_cell.angle_beta   90.00
_cell.angle_gamma   90.00
#
_symmetry.space_group_name_H-M   'P 1'
#
loop_
_entity.id
_entity.type
_entity.pdbx_description
1 polymer ?
#
loop_
_entity_poly.entity_id
_entity_poly.type
_entity_poly.pdbx_seq_one_letter_code
_entity_poly.pdbx_strand_id
1 'polypeptide(L)' 'MSPTKITEVTLPNGVTVPVVSAVETDDATTETLRNVAAKAGSHAVENALSRGVSVTVAKADKIITIHPDGSESIIGAL' A
#
# COMPACT_ATOMS: atom_id res chain seq x y z
N MET A 1 12.16 20.86 0.39
CA MET A 1 11.47 21.29 -0.84
C MET A 1 11.48 20.11 -1.78
N SER A 2 10.32 19.53 -2.10
CA SER A 2 10.24 18.39 -3.01
C SER A 2 10.58 18.83 -4.43
N PRO A 3 11.41 18.06 -5.18
CA PRO A 3 11.76 18.44 -6.54
C PRO A 3 10.52 18.40 -7.43
N THR A 4 10.28 19.51 -8.11
CA THR A 4 9.15 19.66 -9.03
C THR A 4 9.65 19.44 -10.44
N LYS A 5 9.03 18.53 -11.20
CA LYS A 5 9.37 18.32 -12.61
C LYS A 5 8.35 19.05 -13.48
N ILE A 6 8.82 19.91 -14.38
CA ILE A 6 8.01 20.60 -15.36
C ILE A 6 8.19 19.89 -16.70
N THR A 7 7.09 19.44 -17.31
CA THR A 7 7.08 18.81 -18.63
C THR A 7 6.07 19.54 -19.50
N GLU A 8 6.41 19.85 -20.75
CA GLU A 8 5.48 20.52 -21.67
C GLU A 8 4.62 19.51 -22.42
N VAL A 9 3.31 19.77 -22.50
CA VAL A 9 2.35 18.95 -23.25
C VAL A 9 1.66 19.82 -24.29
N THR A 10 1.71 19.41 -25.55
CA THR A 10 0.98 20.05 -26.65
C THR A 10 -0.42 19.46 -26.77
N LEU A 11 -1.43 20.30 -26.61
CA LEU A 11 -2.84 19.96 -26.75
C LEU A 11 -3.23 19.78 -28.22
N PRO A 12 -4.34 19.06 -28.53
CA PRO A 12 -4.78 18.80 -29.91
C PRO A 12 -5.10 20.06 -30.73
N ASN A 13 -5.34 21.19 -30.06
CA ASN A 13 -5.53 22.50 -30.67
C ASN A 13 -4.20 23.25 -30.93
N GLY A 14 -3.06 22.59 -30.75
CA GLY A 14 -1.72 23.13 -31.00
C GLY A 14 -1.13 23.95 -29.85
N VAL A 15 -1.85 24.11 -28.73
CA VAL A 15 -1.37 24.90 -27.59
C VAL A 15 -0.47 24.05 -26.70
N THR A 16 0.76 24.49 -26.46
CA THR A 16 1.67 23.86 -25.48
C THR A 16 1.45 24.45 -24.10
N VAL A 17 1.23 23.58 -23.10
CA VAL A 17 1.07 23.97 -21.70
C VAL A 17 2.13 23.30 -20.81
N PRO A 18 2.72 24.01 -19.86
CA PRO A 18 3.61 23.41 -18.86
C PRO A 18 2.77 22.60 -17.87
N VAL A 19 3.04 21.30 -17.79
CA VAL A 19 2.50 20.40 -16.78
C VAL A 19 3.52 20.26 -15.67
N VAL A 20 3.13 20.74 -14.48
CA VAL A 20 3.92 20.63 -13.26
C VAL A 20 3.51 19.34 -12.55
N SER A 21 4.38 18.34 -12.55
CA SER A 21 4.18 17.12 -11.77
C SER A 21 5.07 17.16 -10.53
N ALA A 22 4.48 16.99 -9.35
CA ALA A 22 5.24 16.69 -8.15
C ALA A 22 5.92 15.32 -8.35
N VAL A 23 7.24 15.27 -8.21
CA VAL A 23 7.93 13.99 -8.12
C VAL A 23 7.58 13.42 -6.75
N GLU A 24 6.85 12.31 -6.70
CA GLU A 24 6.73 11.53 -5.48
C GLU A 24 8.11 10.98 -5.13
N THR A 25 8.85 11.75 -4.34
CA THR A 25 10.01 11.23 -3.63
C THR A 25 9.47 10.36 -2.51
N ASP A 26 9.79 9.07 -2.54
CA ASP A 26 9.64 8.17 -1.40
C ASP A 26 10.52 8.69 -0.26
N ASP A 27 10.01 9.65 0.50
CA ASP A 27 10.71 10.25 1.62
C ASP A 27 10.69 9.26 2.80
N ALA A 28 11.72 9.28 3.66
CA ALA A 28 11.87 8.42 4.83
C ALA A 28 10.62 8.43 5.75
N THR A 29 9.78 9.47 5.63
CA THR A 29 8.47 9.58 6.29
C THR A 29 7.45 8.55 5.76
N THR A 30 7.41 8.31 4.44
CA THR A 30 6.53 7.31 3.83
C THR A 30 6.94 5.89 4.22
N GLU A 31 8.24 5.59 4.20
CA GLU A 31 8.76 4.30 4.71
C GLU A 31 8.43 4.10 6.20
N THR A 32 8.61 5.14 7.01
CA THR A 32 8.24 5.10 8.44
C THR A 32 6.75 4.81 8.63
N LEU A 33 5.87 5.46 7.85
CA LEU A 33 4.43 5.21 7.90
C LEU A 33 4.06 3.78 7.46
N ARG A 34 4.72 3.25 6.42
CA ARG A 34 4.54 1.85 6.00
C ARG A 34 4.93 0.88 7.12
N ASN A 35 6.04 1.14 7.80
CA ASN A 35 6.49 0.31 8.93
C ASN A 35 5.54 0.36 10.12
N VAL A 36 5.00 1.55 10.44
CA VAL A 36 3.98 1.71 11.48
C VAL A 36 2.71 0.95 11.12
N ALA A 37 2.23 1.07 9.87
CA ALA A 37 1.05 0.37 9.39
C ALA A 37 1.24 -1.15 9.42
N ALA A 38 2.39 -1.66 8.99
CA ALA A 38 2.73 -3.08 9.04
C ALA A 38 2.72 -3.60 10.48
N LYS A 39 3.35 -2.88 11.41
CA LYS A 39 3.40 -3.26 12.83
C LYS A 39 2.01 -3.23 13.49
N ALA A 40 1.17 -2.25 13.15
CA ALA A 40 -0.20 -2.18 13.63
C ALA A 40 -1.05 -3.36 13.09
N GLY A 41 -0.90 -3.67 11.80
CA GLY A 41 -1.54 -4.82 11.17
C GLY A 41 -1.17 -6.14 11.84
N SER A 42 0.13 -6.39 12.07
CA SER A 42 0.59 -7.61 12.74
C SER A 42 0.00 -7.78 14.13
N HIS A 43 -0.03 -6.73 14.95
CA HIS A 43 -0.64 -6.80 16.28
C HIS A 43 -2.15 -7.06 16.21
N ALA A 44 -2.86 -6.49 15.24
CA ALA A 44 -4.29 -6.74 15.06
C ALA A 44 -4.56 -8.21 14.70
N VAL A 45 -3.72 -8.80 13.83
CA VAL A 45 -3.78 -10.23 13.48
C VAL A 45 -3.51 -11.09 14.71
N GLU A 46 -2.41 -10.85 15.42
CA GLU A 46 -2.05 -11.61 16.64
C GLU A 46 -3.17 -11.55 17.69
N ASN A 47 -3.74 -10.37 17.92
CA ASN A 47 -4.83 -10.21 18.87
C ASN A 47 -6.07 -11.02 18.46
N ALA A 48 -6.47 -10.94 17.19
CA ALA A 48 -7.62 -11.70 16.69
C ALA A 48 -7.40 -13.22 16.81
N LEU A 49 -6.23 -13.71 16.41
CA LEU A 49 -5.88 -15.13 16.50
C LEU A 49 -5.86 -15.62 17.96
N SER A 50 -5.33 -14.82 18.89
CA SER A 50 -5.33 -15.15 20.32
C SER A 50 -6.74 -15.28 20.92
N ARG A 51 -7.73 -14.67 20.28
CA ARG A 51 -9.16 -14.74 20.64
C ARG A 51 -9.92 -15.84 19.91
N GLY A 52 -9.23 -16.67 19.12
CA GLY A 52 -9.87 -17.74 18.34
C GLY A 52 -10.59 -17.25 17.09
N VAL A 53 -10.26 -16.06 16.57
CA VAL A 53 -10.89 -15.47 15.39
C VAL A 53 -9.97 -15.58 14.17
N SER A 54 -10.48 -16.14 13.07
CA SER A 54 -9.75 -16.15 11.79
C SER A 54 -9.71 -14.76 11.16
N VAL A 55 -8.59 -14.42 10.52
CA VAL A 55 -8.37 -13.10 9.90
C VAL A 55 -8.11 -13.26 8.40
N THR A 56 -8.74 -12.41 7.59
CA THR A 56 -8.46 -12.36 6.14
C THR A 56 -7.48 -11.24 5.84
N VAL A 57 -6.38 -11.56 5.15
CA VAL A 57 -5.32 -10.62 4.81
C VAL A 57 -4.90 -10.75 3.34
N ALA A 58 -4.38 -9.66 2.79
CA ALA A 58 -3.69 -9.64 1.51
C ALA A 58 -2.21 -10.04 1.72
N LYS A 59 -1.72 -11.06 1.01
CA LYS A 59 -0.34 -11.54 1.09
C LYS A 59 0.12 -11.97 -0.30
N ALA A 60 1.16 -11.30 -0.83
CA ALA A 60 1.82 -11.65 -2.11
C ALA A 60 0.83 -11.96 -3.25
N ASP A 61 0.00 -10.96 -3.60
CA ASP A 61 -1.04 -11.03 -4.66
C ASP A 61 -2.15 -12.05 -4.41
N LYS A 62 -2.30 -12.51 -3.16
CA LYS A 62 -3.37 -13.42 -2.74
C LYS A 62 -4.15 -12.83 -1.59
N ILE A 63 -5.42 -13.22 -1.52
CA ILE A 63 -6.25 -13.05 -0.34
C ILE A 63 -6.25 -14.39 0.39
N ILE A 64 -5.74 -14.39 1.63
CA ILE A 64 -5.67 -15.57 2.48
C ILE A 64 -6.45 -15.36 3.77
N THR A 65 -7.04 -16.43 4.30
CA THR A 65 -7.54 -16.48 5.66
C THR A 65 -6.54 -17.21 6.53
N ILE A 66 -6.12 -16.58 7.63
CA ILE A 66 -5.29 -17.16 8.68
C ILE A 66 -6.22 -17.62 9.79
N HIS A 67 -6.17 -18.90 10.14
CA HIS A 67 -6.96 -19.49 11.21
C HIS A 67 -6.21 -19.42 12.55
N PRO A 68 -6.91 -19.53 13.70
CA PRO A 68 -6.29 -19.44 15.03
C PRO A 68 -5.19 -20.47 15.31
N ASP A 69 -5.22 -21.60 14.60
CA ASP A 69 -4.20 -22.65 14.67
C ASP A 69 -2.96 -22.36 13.80
N GLY A 70 -2.93 -21.20 13.14
CA GLY A 70 -1.85 -20.75 12.25
C GLY A 70 -1.95 -21.30 10.83
N SER A 71 -2.96 -22.12 10.50
CA SER A 71 -3.15 -22.60 9.14
C SER A 71 -3.64 -21.48 8.22
N GLU A 72 -3.14 -21.48 6.97
CA GLU A 72 -3.51 -20.51 5.94
C GLU A 72 -4.40 -21.17 4.88
N SER A 73 -5.45 -20.47 4.45
CA SER A 73 -6.33 -20.87 3.35
C SER A 73 -6.38 -19.78 2.30
N ILE A 74 -6.10 -20.10 1.03
CA ILE A 74 -6.22 -19.14 -0.07
C ILE A 74 -7.69 -19.04 -0.47
N ILE A 75 -8.24 -17.83 -0.48
CA ILE A 75 -9.63 -17.58 -0.85
C ILE A 75 -9.77 -16.71 -2.11
N GLY A 76 -8.68 -16.12 -2.59
CA GLY A 76 -8.68 -15.33 -3.83
C GLY A 76 -7.29 -14.85 -4.25
N ALA A 77 -7.24 -14.21 -5.41
CA ALA A 77 -6.10 -13.45 -5.93
C ALA A 77 -6.46 -11.96 -5.98
N LEU A 78 -5.45 -11.09 -5.92
CA LEU A 78 -5.60 -9.63 -6.04
C LEU A 78 -5.31 -9.15 -7.47
#